data_AF-A0A0A9CTF4-F1
#
_entry.id   AF-A0A0A9CTF4-F1
#
_cell.length_a   1.000
_cell.length_b   1.000
_cell.length_c   1.000
_cell.angle_alpha   90.00
_cell.angle_beta   90.00
_cell.angle_gamma   90.00
#
_symmetry.space_group_name_H-M   'P 1'
#
loop_
_entity.id
_entity.type
_entity.pdbx_description
1 polymer ?
#
loop_
_entity_poly.entity_id
_entity_poly.type
_entity_poly.pdbx_seq_one_letter_code
_entity_poly.pdbx_strand_id
1 'polypeptide(L)'
;MLTWKLVRRYTGGHKGAIACLMTFMSAAGEVHLVSGGSDGLLILWSADHIHDSRELVPKISLKAHDGGVVAVELSRVMGSAPQLITIGADKTLAI
;
A
#
# COMPACT_ATOMS: atom_id res chain seq x y z
N MET A 1 4.31 26.57 16.36
CA MET A 1 4.92 26.22 15.06
C MET A 1 4.90 24.70 14.95
N LEU A 2 4.29 24.12 13.91
CA LEU A 2 4.25 22.67 13.74
C LEU A 2 5.62 22.22 13.20
N THR A 3 6.36 21.41 13.95
CA THR A 3 7.66 20.86 13.52
C THR A 3 7.47 19.45 12.96
N TRP A 4 7.84 19.25 11.70
CA TRP A 4 7.87 17.93 11.08
C TRP A 4 9.20 17.25 11.41
N LYS A 5 9.14 15.97 11.80
CA LYS A 5 10.32 15.12 12.00
C LYS A 5 10.14 13.83 11.20
N LEU A 6 11.19 13.41 10.51
CA LEU A 6 11.23 12.08 9.91
C LEU A 6 11.18 11.03 11.03
N VAL A 7 10.10 10.26 11.09
CA VAL A 7 9.91 9.22 12.12
C VAL A 7 10.49 7.89 11.66
N ARG A 8 10.22 7.46 10.41
CA ARG A 8 10.55 6.12 9.90
C ARG A 8 10.78 6.11 8.38
N ARG A 9 11.46 5.06 7.89
CA ARG A 9 11.57 4.70 6.47
C ARG A 9 11.26 3.21 6.30
N TYR A 10 10.30 2.88 5.44
CA TYR A 10 10.01 1.52 5.01
C TYR A 10 10.80 1.23 3.74
N THR A 11 11.41 0.05 3.63
CA THR A 11 12.30 -0.28 2.50
C THR A 11 12.13 -1.73 2.06
N GLY A 12 12.65 -2.08 0.88
CA GLY A 12 12.71 -3.46 0.38
C GLY A 12 11.44 -4.00 -0.29
N GLY A 13 10.39 -3.19 -0.44
CA GLY A 13 9.13 -3.61 -1.06
C GLY A 13 9.10 -3.47 -2.58
N HIS A 14 9.44 -2.29 -3.08
CA HIS A 14 9.42 -2.00 -4.52
C HIS A 14 10.82 -2.03 -5.13
N LYS A 15 10.89 -2.43 -6.40
CA LYS A 15 12.08 -2.31 -7.25
C LYS A 15 12.06 -1.03 -8.09
N GLY A 16 10.89 -0.38 -8.20
CA GLY A 16 10.68 0.86 -8.94
C GLY A 16 10.22 2.02 -8.06
N ALA A 17 10.03 3.19 -8.69
CA ALA A 17 9.44 4.35 -8.06
C ALA A 17 8.01 4.03 -7.57
N ILE A 18 7.68 4.52 -6.38
CA ILE A 18 6.34 4.42 -5.78
C ILE A 18 5.50 5.59 -6.29
N ALA A 19 4.32 5.29 -6.84
CA ALA A 19 3.44 6.28 -7.47
C ALA A 19 2.20 6.61 -6.64
N CYS A 20 1.71 5.66 -5.84
CA CYS A 20 0.52 5.85 -5.00
C CYS A 20 0.68 5.20 -3.63
N LEU A 21 -0.07 5.73 -2.65
CA LEU A 21 -0.11 5.26 -1.26
C LEU A 21 -1.55 5.38 -0.74
N MET A 22 -1.98 4.40 0.04
CA MET A 22 -3.21 4.42 0.82
C MET A 22 -2.95 3.96 2.26
N THR A 23 -3.71 4.49 3.21
CA THR A 23 -3.76 4.00 4.59
C THR A 23 -5.16 3.47 4.86
N PHE A 24 -5.27 2.32 5.54
CA PHE A 24 -6.55 1.83 6.02
C PHE A 24 -6.41 1.11 7.37
N MET A 25 -7.51 1.02 8.10
CA MET A 25 -7.62 0.25 9.33
C MET A 25 -8.37 -1.05 9.04
N SER A 26 -7.81 -2.18 9.45
CA SER A 26 -8.46 -3.48 9.31
C SER A 26 -9.62 -3.62 10.31
N ALA A 27 -10.47 -4.64 10.11
CA ALA A 27 -11.52 -4.96 11.07
C ALA A 27 -10.99 -5.35 12.47
N ALA A 28 -9.72 -5.76 12.55
CA ALA A 28 -9.03 -6.07 13.81
C ALA A 28 -8.46 -4.82 14.52
N GLY A 29 -8.61 -3.62 13.92
CA GLY A 29 -8.09 -2.36 14.46
C GLY A 29 -6.64 -2.05 14.08
N GLU A 30 -5.96 -2.96 13.37
CA GLU A 30 -4.60 -2.73 12.89
C GLU A 30 -4.57 -1.69 11.76
N VAL A 31 -3.59 -0.78 11.80
CA VAL A 31 -3.36 0.22 10.75
C VAL A 31 -2.34 -0.31 9.74
N HIS A 32 -2.73 -0.29 8.47
CA HIS A 32 -1.91 -0.74 7.35
C HIS A 32 -1.71 0.36 6.32
N LEU A 33 -0.58 0.29 5.62
CA LEU A 33 -0.27 1.12 4.46
C LEU A 33 -0.21 0.22 3.22
N VAL A 34 -0.70 0.71 2.08
CA VAL A 34 -0.58 0.05 0.78
C VAL A 34 0.09 1.00 -0.18
N SER A 35 1.24 0.63 -0.72
CA SER A 35 1.93 1.38 -1.78
C SER A 35 1.82 0.67 -3.12
N GLY A 36 1.65 1.44 -4.19
CA GLY A 36 1.69 0.95 -5.57
C GLY A 36 2.87 1.56 -6.33
N GLY A 37 3.56 0.73 -7.12
CA GLY A 37 4.81 1.10 -7.77
C GLY A 37 4.82 0.92 -9.28
N SER A 38 5.82 1.53 -9.92
CA SER A 38 6.13 1.38 -11.35
C SER A 38 6.55 -0.05 -11.74
N ASP A 39 6.83 -0.92 -10.77
CA ASP A 39 7.04 -2.36 -10.95
C ASP A 39 5.73 -3.17 -11.08
N GLY A 40 4.58 -2.51 -10.97
CA GLY A 40 3.25 -3.12 -11.05
C GLY A 40 2.87 -3.90 -9.80
N LEU A 41 3.61 -3.71 -8.70
CA LEU A 41 3.33 -4.34 -7.42
C LEU A 41 2.47 -3.44 -6.54
N LEU A 42 1.67 -4.06 -5.68
CA LEU A 42 1.19 -3.51 -4.43
C LEU A 42 2.02 -4.09 -3.29
N ILE A 43 2.40 -3.25 -2.33
CA ILE A 43 3.08 -3.66 -1.12
C ILE A 43 2.25 -3.24 0.10
N LEU A 44 1.94 -4.21 0.96
CA LEU A 44 1.28 -3.98 2.24
C LEU A 44 2.34 -3.84 3.34
N TRP A 45 2.19 -2.83 4.19
CA TRP A 45 3.06 -2.53 5.32
C TRP A 45 2.26 -2.42 6.61
N SER A 46 2.85 -2.84 7.72
CA SER A 46 2.35 -2.49 9.05
C SER A 46 2.60 -1.00 9.30
N ALA A 47 1.61 -0.23 9.75
CA ALA A 47 1.87 1.09 10.33
C ALA A 47 2.08 1.02 11.85
N ASP A 48 1.56 -0.06 12.44
CA ASP A 48 1.63 -0.37 13.87
C ASP A 48 3.02 -0.84 14.30
N HIS A 49 3.21 -0.96 15.62
CA HIS A 49 4.44 -1.45 16.24
C HIS A 49 5.68 -0.59 15.94
N ILE A 50 5.56 0.69 16.30
CA ILE A 50 6.49 1.79 16.04
C ILE A 50 7.92 1.57 16.58
N HIS A 51 8.10 0.65 17.53
CA HIS A 51 9.38 0.41 18.20
C HIS A 51 10.15 -0.80 17.67
N ASP A 52 9.54 -1.66 16.83
CA ASP A 52 10.25 -2.80 16.25
C ASP A 52 10.66 -2.52 14.80
N SER A 53 11.93 -2.17 14.62
CA SER A 53 12.53 -1.95 13.30
C SER A 53 12.40 -3.16 12.35
N ARG A 54 12.21 -4.38 12.88
CA ARG A 54 12.02 -5.60 12.08
C ARG A 54 10.68 -5.60 11.35
N GLU A 55 9.72 -4.80 11.78
CA GLU A 55 8.41 -4.68 11.13
C GLU A 55 8.35 -3.62 10.02
N LEU A 56 9.45 -2.90 9.75
CA LEU A 56 9.54 -1.91 8.67
C LEU A 56 9.85 -2.53 7.30
N VAL A 57 9.46 -3.79 7.14
CA VAL A 57 9.61 -4.61 5.92
C VAL A 57 8.22 -4.90 5.33
N PRO A 58 8.15 -5.28 4.05
CA PRO A 58 6.89 -5.67 3.41
C PRO A 58 6.21 -6.82 4.19
N LYS A 59 4.93 -6.66 4.55
CA LYS A 59 4.10 -7.77 5.02
C LYS A 59 3.70 -8.66 3.85
N ILE A 60 3.27 -8.05 2.75
CA ILE A 60 2.82 -8.74 1.54
C ILE A 60 3.31 -7.99 0.31
N SER A 61 3.70 -8.74 -0.73
CA SER A 61 3.94 -8.22 -2.07
C SER A 61 3.01 -8.92 -3.05
N LEU A 62 2.24 -8.15 -3.82
CA LEU A 62 1.24 -8.65 -4.74
C LEU A 62 1.43 -8.02 -6.12
N LYS A 63 1.48 -8.84 -7.18
CA LYS A 63 1.43 -8.34 -8.56
C LYS A 63 -0.02 -7.96 -8.87
N ALA A 64 -0.26 -6.68 -9.11
CA ALA A 64 -1.59 -6.16 -9.45
C ALA A 64 -1.73 -5.83 -10.94
N HIS A 65 -0.66 -5.33 -11.55
CA HIS A 65 -0.65 -4.83 -12.92
C HIS A 65 0.63 -5.24 -13.65
N ASP A 66 0.57 -5.44 -14.96
CA ASP A 66 1.76 -5.66 -15.81
C ASP A 66 2.47 -4.34 -16.16
N GLY A 67 1.82 -3.21 -15.92
CA GLY A 67 2.40 -1.87 -15.91
C GLY A 67 2.44 -1.29 -14.49
N GLY A 68 2.94 -0.06 -14.35
CA GLY A 68 2.97 0.63 -13.06
C GLY A 68 1.57 0.84 -12.47
N VAL A 69 1.43 0.62 -11.16
CA VAL A 69 0.20 0.96 -10.42
C VAL A 69 0.12 2.48 -10.28
N VAL A 70 -1.00 3.07 -10.69
CA VAL A 70 -1.17 4.53 -10.74
C VAL A 70 -2.01 5.06 -9.57
N ALA A 71 -3.01 4.29 -9.13
CA ALA A 71 -3.80 4.64 -7.95
C ALA A 71 -4.30 3.38 -7.24
N VAL A 72 -4.60 3.56 -5.96
CA VAL A 72 -5.20 2.55 -5.08
C VAL A 72 -6.28 3.20 -4.23
N GLU A 73 -7.41 2.52 -4.09
CA GLU A 73 -8.54 2.91 -3.24
C GLU A 73 -9.07 1.68 -2.49
N LEU A 74 -9.76 1.90 -1.37
CA LEU A 74 -10.47 0.88 -0.62
C LEU A 74 -11.96 1.22 -0.69
N SER A 75 -12.74 0.38 -1.34
CA SER A 75 -14.16 0.63 -1.53
C SER A 75 -14.99 -0.64 -1.44
N ARG A 76 -16.28 -0.50 -1.13
CA ARG A 76 -17.21 -1.63 -1.10
C ARG A 76 -17.80 -1.83 -2.49
N VAL A 77 -17.44 -2.93 -3.13
CA VAL A 77 -17.99 -3.33 -4.43
C VAL A 77 -19.01 -4.44 -4.18
N MET A 78 -20.21 -4.33 -4.75
CA MET A 78 -21.27 -5.36 -4.67
C MET A 78 -21.69 -5.78 -3.23
N GLY A 79 -21.68 -4.86 -2.26
CA GLY A 79 -22.14 -5.13 -0.89
C GLY A 79 -21.21 -6.03 -0.06
N SER A 80 -20.00 -6.34 -0.56
CA SER A 80 -19.00 -7.11 0.17
C SER A 80 -18.30 -6.31 1.27
N ALA A 81 -17.35 -6.96 1.95
CA ALA A 81 -16.32 -6.25 2.69
C ALA A 81 -15.55 -5.28 1.76
N PRO A 82 -14.97 -4.18 2.29
CA PRO A 82 -14.17 -3.27 1.47
C PRO A 82 -13.03 -4.02 0.77
N GLN A 83 -12.86 -3.78 -0.52
CA GLN A 83 -11.84 -4.37 -1.37
C GLN A 83 -10.88 -3.29 -1.85
N LEU A 84 -9.62 -3.66 -2.10
CA LEU A 84 -8.68 -2.76 -2.76
C LEU A 84 -9.01 -2.69 -4.23
N ILE A 85 -9.16 -1.48 -4.76
CA ILE A 85 -9.35 -1.23 -6.18
C ILE A 85 -8.10 -0.52 -6.67
N THR A 86 -7.56 -0.98 -7.79
CA THR A 86 -6.31 -0.46 -8.35
C THR A 86 -6.42 -0.25 -9.85
N ILE A 87 -5.72 0.75 -10.35
CA ILE A 87 -5.62 1.04 -11.78
C ILE A 87 -4.16 1.11 -12.20
N GLY A 88 -3.88 0.64 -13.41
CA GLY A 88 -2.54 0.48 -13.92
C GLY A 88 -2.28 1.15 -15.27
N ALA A 89 -1.00 1.41 -15.54
CA ALA A 89 -0.53 1.85 -16.86
C ALA A 89 -0.73 0.80 -17.96
N ASP A 90 -1.06 -0.44 -17.57
CA ASP A 90 -1.47 -1.52 -18.48
C ASP A 90 -2.93 -1.40 -18.96
N LYS A 91 -3.61 -0.30 -18.61
CA LYS A 91 -4.99 0.02 -19.01
C LYS A 91 -6.04 -0.90 -18.36
N THR A 92 -5.71 -1.48 -17.21
CA THR A 92 -6.63 -2.33 -16.46
C THR A 92 -7.00 -1.72 -15.11
N LEU A 93 -8.14 -2.18 -14.59
CA LEU A 93 -8.55 -2.00 -13.20
C LEU A 93 -8.62 -3.40 -12.57
N ALA A 94 -8.07 -3.55 -11.36
CA ALA A 94 -8.08 -4.79 -10.59
C ALA A 94 -8.73 -4.59 -9.21
N ILE A 95 -9.38 -5.65 -8.70
CA ILE A 95 -10.04 -5.75 -7.39
C ILE A 95 -9.57 -7.02 -6.68
#